data_AF-A0A1S2CGF7-F1
#
_entry.id   AF-A0A1S2CGF7-F1
#
_cell.length_a   1.000
_cell.length_b   1.000
_cell.length_c   1.000
_cell.angle_alpha   90.00
_cell.angle_beta   90.00
_cell.angle_gamma   90.00
#
_symmetry.space_group_name_H-M   'P 1'
#
loop_
_entity.id
_entity.type
_entity.pdbx_description
1 polymer ?
#
loop_
_entity_poly.entity_id
_entity_poly.type
_entity_poly.pdbx_seq_one_letter_code
_entity_poly.pdbx_strand_id
1 'polypeptide(L)' 'MEIVMLLVPIMLVLVAMGIFLFSWAVKNGQYDDLEGPAHRILYDDDKDMIPEEARTDKPGPTEAQAPEQDGPKDTPERS' A
#
# COMPACT_ATOMS: atom_id res chain seq x y z
N MET A 1 -34.70 -40.83 4.97
CA MET A 1 -33.75 -41.10 3.86
C MET A 1 -33.71 -39.97 2.84
N GLU A 2 -34.81 -39.24 2.61
CA GLU A 2 -34.89 -38.09 1.68
C GLU A 2 -33.81 -37.01 1.86
N ILE A 3 -33.53 -36.59 3.10
CA ILE A 3 -32.57 -35.51 3.36
C ILE A 3 -31.15 -35.84 2.91
N VAL A 4 -30.78 -37.13 2.92
CA VAL A 4 -29.46 -37.59 2.48
C VAL A 4 -29.30 -37.40 0.97
N MET A 5 -30.37 -37.62 0.19
CA MET A 5 -30.36 -37.38 -1.26
C MET A 5 -30.19 -35.90 -1.61
N LEU A 6 -30.58 -34.99 -0.72
CA LEU A 6 -30.38 -33.54 -0.88
C LEU A 6 -29.01 -33.08 -0.35
N LEU A 7 -28.55 -33.61 0.78
CA LEU A 7 -27.27 -33.23 1.40
C LEU A 7 -26.04 -33.67 0.61
N VAL A 8 -26.06 -34.88 0.03
CA VAL A 8 -24.94 -35.41 -0.77
C VAL A 8 -24.58 -34.50 -1.96
N PRO A 9 -25.52 -34.12 -2.85
CA PRO A 9 -25.18 -33.25 -3.97
C PRO A 9 -24.78 -31.84 -3.52
N ILE A 10 -25.41 -31.29 -2.47
CA ILE A 10 -25.02 -29.99 -1.91
C ILE A 10 -23.56 -30.03 -1.45
N MET A 11 -23.15 -31.08 -0.72
CA MET A 11 -21.76 -31.22 -0.28
C MET A 11 -20.79 -31.35 -1.45
N LEU A 12 -21.14 -32.09 -2.50
CA LEU A 12 -20.31 -32.17 -3.71
C LEU A 12 -20.13 -30.80 -4.38
N VAL A 13 -21.20 -30.01 -4.46
CA VAL A 13 -21.14 -28.64 -5.00
C VAL A 13 -20.27 -27.74 -4.12
N LEU A 14 -20.39 -27.82 -2.80
CA LEU A 14 -19.58 -27.02 -1.87
C LEU A 14 -18.09 -27.38 -1.97
N VAL A 15 -17.76 -28.67 -2.05
CA VAL A 15 -16.38 -29.12 -2.23
C VAL A 15 -15.83 -28.66 -3.58
N ALA A 16 -16.59 -28.81 -4.67
CA ALA A 16 -16.18 -28.34 -5.99
C ALA A 16 -15.97 -26.83 -6.01
N MET A 17 -16.86 -26.07 -5.37
CA MET A 17 -16.74 -24.61 -5.22
C MET A 17 -15.49 -24.24 -4.41
N GLY A 18 -15.23 -24.93 -3.31
CA GLY A 18 -14.04 -24.72 -2.49
C GLY A 18 -12.74 -24.95 -3.29
N ILE A 19 -12.67 -26.05 -4.04
CA ILE A 19 -11.52 -26.36 -4.91
C ILE A 19 -11.36 -25.30 -6.01
N PHE A 20 -12.47 -24.87 -6.62
CA PHE A 20 -12.46 -23.84 -7.66
C PHE A 20 -11.93 -22.50 -7.13
N LEU A 21 -12.49 -22.02 -6.01
CA LEU A 21 -12.08 -20.75 -5.38
C LEU A 21 -10.63 -20.81 -4.89
N PHE A 22 -10.23 -21.92 -4.27
CA PHE A 22 -8.84 -22.13 -3.85
C PHE A 22 -7.88 -22.10 -5.04
N SER A 23 -8.20 -22.84 -6.11
CA SER A 23 -7.37 -22.87 -7.32
C SER A 23 -7.29 -21.49 -7.99
N TRP A 24 -8.38 -20.72 -7.96
CA TRP A 24 -8.39 -19.35 -8.44
C TRP A 24 -7.51 -18.42 -7.59
N ALA A 25 -7.61 -18.49 -6.26
CA ALA A 25 -6.80 -17.69 -5.34
C ALA A 25 -5.30 -17.97 -5.47
N VAL A 26 -4.91 -19.25 -5.64
CA VAL A 26 -3.52 -19.66 -5.90
C VAL A 26 -3.03 -19.08 -7.22
N LYS A 27 -3.82 -19.18 -8.29
CA LYS A 27 -3.45 -18.60 -9.61
C LYS A 27 -3.38 -17.08 -9.59
N ASN A 28 -4.14 -16.42 -8.70
CA ASN A 28 -4.17 -14.97 -8.57
C ASN A 28 -3.03 -14.43 -7.68
N GLY A 29 -2.10 -15.29 -7.23
CA GLY A 29 -0.93 -14.86 -6.46
C GLY A 29 -1.26 -14.34 -5.06
N GLN A 30 -2.42 -14.69 -4.48
CA GLN A 30 -2.83 -14.21 -3.15
C GLN A 30 -1.85 -14.64 -2.03
N TYR A 31 -1.03 -15.66 -2.28
CA TYR A 31 -0.03 -16.19 -1.36
C TYR A 31 1.40 -15.71 -1.66
N ASP A 32 1.60 -14.90 -2.71
CA ASP A 32 2.92 -14.46 -3.13
C ASP A 32 3.47 -13.32 -2.23
N ASP A 33 2.58 -12.58 -1.54
CA ASP A 33 2.94 -11.50 -0.61
C ASP A 33 2.60 -11.86 0.85
N LEU A 34 3.17 -12.96 1.36
CA LEU A 34 3.13 -13.29 2.79
C LEU A 34 4.23 -12.59 3.60
N GLU A 35 5.25 -12.05 2.94
CA GLU A 35 6.40 -11.38 3.59
C GLU A 35 6.21 -9.87 3.77
N GLY A 36 5.42 -9.21 2.92
CA GLY A 36 5.22 -7.75 2.93
C GLY A 36 4.56 -7.15 4.19
N PRO A 37 3.64 -7.82 4.89
CA PRO A 37 3.04 -7.27 6.12
C PRO A 37 3.97 -7.33 7.34
N ALA A 38 4.82 -8.36 7.43
CA ALA A 38 5.69 -8.59 8.58
C ALA A 38 6.84 -7.58 8.67
N HIS A 39 7.30 -7.05 7.54
CA HIS A 39 8.33 -6.00 7.54
C HIS A 39 7.75 -4.65 7.94
N ARG A 40 6.51 -4.33 7.53
CA ARG A 40 5.87 -3.03 7.84
C ARG A 40 5.61 -2.83 9.34
N ILE A 41 5.12 -3.86 10.06
CA ILE A 41 4.84 -3.73 11.50
C ILE A 41 6.08 -3.44 12.35
N LEU A 42 7.29 -3.79 11.90
CA LEU A 42 8.52 -3.56 12.64
C LEU A 42 9.14 -2.18 12.37
N TYR A 43 8.89 -1.58 11.20
CA TYR A 43 9.53 -0.34 10.77
C TYR A 43 8.57 0.86 10.61
N ASP A 44 7.25 0.65 10.69
CA ASP A 44 6.26 1.71 10.56
C ASP A 44 6.18 2.65 11.78
N ASP A 45 6.68 2.24 12.95
CA ASP A 45 6.68 3.08 14.16
C ASP A 45 7.95 3.96 14.29
N ASP A 46 9.04 3.58 13.61
CA ASP A 46 10.35 4.23 13.75
C ASP A 46 10.61 5.32 12.71
N LYS A 47 9.77 5.44 11.66
CA LYS A 47 9.91 6.44 10.59
C LYS A 47 9.97 7.87 11.12
N ASP A 48 9.23 8.17 12.19
CA ASP A 48 9.20 9.50 12.82
C ASP A 48 10.33 9.69 13.85
N MET A 49 11.06 8.62 14.17
CA MET A 49 12.20 8.63 15.10
C MET A 49 13.57 8.73 14.41
N ILE A 50 13.62 8.61 13.08
CA ILE A 50 14.87 8.81 12.32
C ILE A 50 15.20 10.31 12.26
N PRO A 51 16.34 10.77 12.84
CA PRO A 51 16.77 12.16 12.75
C PRO A 51 16.93 12.58 11.29
N GLU A 52 16.53 13.81 10.96
CA GLU A 52 16.59 14.37 9.59
C GLU A 52 17.99 14.28 8.97
N GLU A 53 19.02 14.29 9.81
CA GLU A 53 20.44 14.21 9.47
C GLU A 53 20.87 12.82 8.96
N ALA A 54 20.13 11.76 9.29
CA ALA A 54 20.45 10.36 8.95
C ALA A 54 19.70 9.83 7.72
N ARG A 55 18.78 10.62 7.14
CA ARG A 55 18.03 10.23 5.93
C ARG A 55 18.88 10.50 4.68
N THR A 56 19.50 9.46 4.12
CA THR A 56 20.38 9.58 2.94
C THR A 56 19.66 9.62 1.59
N ASP A 57 18.33 9.65 1.56
CA ASP A 57 17.55 9.76 0.33
C ASP A 57 16.85 11.11 0.27
N LYS A 58 17.52 12.07 -0.35
CA LYS A 58 16.85 13.25 -0.92
C LYS A 58 16.12 12.82 -2.20
N PRO A 59 14.79 12.93 -2.30
CA PRO A 59 14.21 13.35 -3.57
C PRO A 59 14.62 14.82 -3.75
N GLY A 60 15.24 15.13 -4.88
CA GLY A 60 15.56 16.51 -5.25
C GLY A 60 14.33 17.42 -5.19
N PRO A 61 14.53 18.74 -5.07
CA PRO A 61 13.42 19.67 -4.94
C PRO A 61 12.55 19.58 -6.20
N THR A 62 11.32 19.10 -6.04
CA THR A 62 10.25 19.35 -7.00
C THR A 62 10.01 20.85 -7.00
N GLU A 63 10.68 21.51 -7.93
CA GLU A 63 10.50 22.89 -8.33
C GLU A 63 9.11 23.04 -8.97
N ALA A 64 8.07 23.04 -8.15
CA ALA A 64 6.71 23.35 -8.59
C ALA A 64 5.89 23.81 -7.38
N GLN A 65 6.07 25.07 -7.00
CA GLN A 65 5.00 25.96 -6.51
C GLN A 65 5.56 27.36 -6.27
N ALA A 66 5.43 28.20 -7.30
CA ALA A 66 5.41 29.63 -7.11
C ALA A 66 4.16 30.03 -6.31
N PRO A 67 4.27 31.03 -5.45
CA PRO A 67 3.25 32.05 -5.36
C PRO A 67 3.87 33.39 -5.76
N GLU A 68 3.32 33.89 -6.86
CA GLU A 68 3.31 35.27 -7.31
C GLU A 68 2.71 36.21 -6.23
N GLN A 69 3.11 37.50 -6.25
CA GLN A 69 2.67 38.69 -5.47
C GLN A 69 3.71 39.17 -4.43
N ASP A 70 4.18 40.42 -4.36
CA ASP A 70 3.63 41.72 -4.80
C ASP A 70 4.74 42.82 -4.76
N GLY A 71 4.75 43.75 -5.73
CA GLY A 71 5.18 45.15 -5.58
C GLY A 71 6.68 45.57 -5.68
N PRO A 72 7.06 46.48 -6.60
CA PRO A 72 8.41 47.05 -6.70
C PRO A 72 8.55 48.32 -5.85
N LYS A 73 9.58 48.45 -5.00
CA LYS A 73 9.96 49.73 -4.39
C LYS A 73 11.48 49.90 -4.25
N ASP A 74 12.00 50.70 -5.18
CA ASP A 74 12.89 51.83 -4.98
C ASP A 74 14.19 51.64 -4.18
N THR A 75 15.28 51.79 -4.93
CA THR A 75 16.64 52.12 -4.53
C THR A 75 16.69 53.25 -3.51
N PRO A 76 17.69 53.23 -2.61
CA PRO A 76 18.40 54.46 -2.33
C PRO A 76 19.90 54.31 -2.59
N GLU A 77 20.40 55.21 -3.43
CA GLU A 77 21.80 55.59 -3.48
C GLU A 77 22.31 55.97 -2.08
N ARG A 78 23.50 55.47 -1.73
CA ARG A 78 24.49 56.04 -0.79
C ARG A 78 25.64 55.03 -0.71
N SER A 79 26.91 55.36 -0.91
CA SER A 79 27.64 56.62 -1.12
C SER A 79 29.07 56.24 -1.50
#